data_AF-A0A1V6LPI4-F1
#
_entry.id   AF-A0A1V6LPI4-F1
#
_cell.length_a   1.000
_cell.length_b   1.000
_cell.length_c   1.000
_cell.angle_alpha   90.00
_cell.angle_beta   90.00
_cell.angle_gamma   90.00
#
_symmetry.space_group_name_H-M   'P 1'
#
loop_
_entity.id
_entity.type
_entity.pdbx_description
1 polymer ?
#
loop_
_entity_poly.entity_id
_entity_poly.type
_entity_poly.pdbx_seq_one_letter_code
_entity_poly.pdbx_strand_id
1 'polypeptide(L)'
;MTDIQLLPTIMKNLVLILYFLTILSGCKESSKNELDSNREIKEKISLEYVDEWNQIELTQTDDKYGEWGGDSDIITIYSDGKTLYANYSRFLGSLAPPPPPAENEESKKWFEYKELDFKIDSIKLDKEKIKLVENAIVGLIKQKIQNQSYISHSGIYNSVITRDSSLIIDDFPSGKWITFQELKESIINK
;
A
#
# COMPACT_ATOMS: atom_id res chain seq x y z
N MET A 1 72.99 -11.66 33.05
CA MET A 1 72.47 -11.55 31.68
C MET A 1 71.25 -12.44 31.59
N THR A 2 70.08 -11.91 31.96
CA THR A 2 68.77 -12.56 31.79
C THR A 2 67.76 -11.43 31.79
N ASP A 3 67.36 -11.04 30.58
CA ASP A 3 66.40 -9.99 30.32
C ASP A 3 64.96 -10.44 30.57
N ILE A 4 64.21 -9.43 30.97
CA ILE A 4 62.81 -9.40 31.36
C ILE A 4 61.94 -9.55 30.09
N GLN A 5 61.14 -10.61 30.02
CA GLN A 5 60.03 -10.73 29.07
C GLN A 5 58.75 -11.14 29.81
N LEU A 6 58.02 -10.16 30.36
CA LEU A 6 56.72 -10.43 30.99
C LEU A 6 55.70 -9.29 30.83
N LEU A 7 55.90 -8.41 29.85
CA LEU A 7 55.04 -7.23 29.64
C LEU A 7 54.10 -7.22 28.40
N PRO A 8 54.15 -8.13 27.39
CA PRO A 8 53.28 -7.97 26.24
C PRO A 8 51.86 -8.58 26.39
N THR A 9 51.65 -9.50 27.35
CA THR A 9 50.38 -10.25 27.45
C THR A 9 49.34 -9.53 28.31
N ILE A 10 49.76 -8.79 29.34
CA ILE A 10 48.85 -8.09 30.26
C ILE A 10 48.23 -6.85 29.57
N MET A 11 48.98 -6.14 28.73
CA MET A 11 48.47 -4.99 27.98
C MET A 11 47.44 -5.36 26.90
N LYS A 12 47.57 -6.52 26.22
CA LYS A 12 46.59 -6.96 25.21
C LYS A 12 45.23 -7.30 25.81
N ASN A 13 45.21 -7.94 26.99
CA ASN A 13 43.96 -8.27 27.67
C ASN A 13 43.28 -7.04 28.29
N LEU A 14 44.04 -6.03 28.71
CA LEU A 14 43.48 -4.78 29.24
C LEU A 14 42.83 -3.91 28.15
N VAL A 15 43.42 -3.89 26.94
CA VAL A 15 42.84 -3.20 25.77
C VAL A 15 41.54 -3.88 25.29
N LEU A 16 41.46 -5.22 25.37
CA LEU A 16 40.25 -5.95 25.00
C LEU A 16 39.08 -5.68 25.95
N ILE A 17 39.35 -5.51 27.25
CA ILE A 17 38.33 -5.19 28.26
C ILE A 17 37.81 -3.74 28.10
N LEU A 18 38.69 -2.80 27.74
CA LEU A 18 38.29 -1.41 27.44
C LEU A 18 37.43 -1.29 26.17
N TYR A 19 37.62 -2.16 25.19
CA TYR A 19 36.79 -2.19 23.98
C TYR A 19 35.36 -2.71 24.26
N PHE A 20 35.18 -3.62 25.22
CA PHE A 20 33.84 -4.11 25.60
C PHE A 20 33.04 -3.12 26.45
N LEU A 21 33.69 -2.23 27.20
CA LEU A 21 33.02 -1.26 28.07
C LEU A 21 32.47 -0.03 27.32
N THR A 22 32.96 0.27 26.11
CA THR A 22 32.48 1.41 25.32
C THR A 22 31.23 1.11 24.49
N ILE A 23 30.85 -0.17 24.32
CA ILE A 23 29.64 -0.58 23.58
C ILE A 23 28.38 -0.53 24.47
N LEU A 24 28.52 -0.43 25.79
CA LEU A 24 27.39 -0.37 26.73
C LEU A 24 27.02 1.06 27.18
N SER A 25 27.68 2.09 26.67
CA SER A 25 27.17 3.48 26.75
C SER A 25 26.16 3.76 25.64
N GLY A 26 25.31 2.78 25.34
CA GLY A 26 24.13 2.98 24.51
C GLY A 26 23.25 4.02 25.19
N CYS A 27 22.92 5.07 24.43
CA CYS A 27 21.99 6.12 24.80
C CYS A 27 20.85 5.53 25.63
N LYS A 28 20.75 5.97 26.88
CA LYS A 28 19.54 5.82 27.68
C LYS A 28 18.50 6.79 27.09
N GLU A 29 18.01 6.45 25.91
CA GLU A 29 16.88 7.13 25.31
C GLU A 29 15.68 6.72 26.14
N SER A 30 15.24 7.62 27.01
CA SER A 30 13.94 7.51 27.63
C SER A 30 12.89 7.73 26.54
N SER A 31 12.65 6.73 25.69
CA SER A 31 11.45 6.69 24.86
C SER A 31 10.27 6.27 25.75
N LYS A 32 9.90 7.17 26.67
CA LYS A 32 8.48 7.40 26.90
C LYS A 32 7.96 8.09 25.64
N ASN A 33 7.72 7.27 24.64
CA ASN A 33 6.73 7.48 23.61
C ASN A 33 6.31 6.06 23.25
N GLU A 34 5.46 5.46 24.09
CA GLU A 34 4.36 4.68 23.55
C GLU A 34 3.79 5.56 22.45
N LEU A 35 4.14 5.23 21.21
CA LEU A 35 3.64 5.89 20.03
C LEU A 35 2.18 5.49 20.03
N ASP A 36 1.39 6.39 20.61
CA ASP A 36 -0.02 6.27 20.94
C ASP A 36 -0.73 5.50 19.83
N SER A 37 -0.89 4.19 20.01
CA SER A 37 -1.53 3.29 19.05
C SER A 37 -3.02 3.60 18.90
N ASN A 38 -3.50 4.61 19.64
CA ASN A 38 -4.83 5.19 19.60
C ASN A 38 -4.81 6.64 19.12
N ARG A 39 -3.84 7.06 18.30
CA ARG A 39 -4.02 8.27 17.47
C ARG A 39 -5.14 7.96 16.49
N GLU A 40 -6.37 8.15 16.95
CA GLU A 40 -7.59 8.08 16.17
C GLU A 40 -7.39 9.08 15.03
N ILE A 41 -7.02 8.57 13.85
CA ILE A 41 -6.91 9.37 12.64
C ILE A 41 -8.33 9.88 12.37
N LYS A 42 -8.69 11.03 12.97
CA LYS A 42 -9.85 11.85 12.64
C LYS A 42 -9.53 12.66 11.39
N GLU A 43 -8.92 12.02 10.39
CA GLU A 43 -8.73 12.66 9.10
C GLU A 43 -10.03 12.55 8.34
N LYS A 44 -10.66 13.70 8.17
CA LYS A 44 -11.72 13.88 7.20
C LYS A 44 -11.04 14.03 5.84
N ILE A 45 -10.94 12.94 5.10
CA ILE A 45 -10.62 13.00 3.67
C ILE A 45 -11.81 13.65 2.97
N SER A 46 -11.54 14.64 2.12
CA SER A 46 -12.53 15.26 1.24
C SER A 46 -12.18 14.92 -0.20
N LEU A 47 -13.19 14.60 -1.01
CA LEU A 47 -13.03 14.37 -2.45
C LEU A 47 -13.03 15.66 -3.27
N GLU A 48 -12.79 16.82 -2.66
CA GLU A 48 -12.72 18.13 -3.35
C GLU A 48 -11.67 18.20 -4.46
N TYR A 49 -10.61 17.38 -4.40
CA TYR A 49 -9.59 17.30 -5.45
C TYR A 49 -10.04 16.49 -6.66
N VAL A 50 -11.19 15.80 -6.60
CA VAL A 50 -11.80 15.10 -7.74
C VAL A 50 -12.71 16.10 -8.47
N ASP A 51 -12.26 16.54 -9.63
CA ASP A 51 -12.94 17.53 -10.46
C ASP A 51 -13.04 17.06 -11.93
N GLU A 52 -13.29 17.98 -12.87
CA GLU A 52 -13.39 17.65 -14.30
C GLU A 52 -12.05 17.17 -14.90
N TRP A 53 -10.94 17.46 -14.25
CA TRP A 53 -9.59 17.21 -14.76
C TRP A 53 -8.90 16.06 -14.02
N ASN A 54 -9.27 15.85 -12.76
CA ASN A 54 -8.67 14.85 -11.89
C ASN A 54 -9.66 13.78 -11.46
N GLN A 55 -9.13 12.56 -11.28
CA GLN A 55 -9.89 11.38 -10.86
C GLN A 55 -9.03 10.57 -9.90
N ILE A 56 -9.69 9.72 -9.12
CA ILE A 56 -9.05 8.77 -8.23
C ILE A 56 -9.40 7.35 -8.65
N GLU A 57 -8.39 6.49 -8.70
CA GLU A 57 -8.51 5.07 -8.97
C GLU A 57 -8.21 4.29 -7.71
N LEU A 58 -9.17 3.45 -7.31
CA LEU A 58 -9.01 2.48 -6.23
C LEU A 58 -8.91 1.09 -6.87
N THR A 59 -7.83 0.37 -6.58
CA THR A 59 -7.54 -0.93 -7.18
C THR A 59 -7.31 -1.96 -6.09
N GLN A 60 -8.01 -3.08 -6.16
CA GLN A 60 -7.66 -4.28 -5.40
C GLN A 60 -7.36 -5.41 -6.37
N THR A 61 -6.30 -6.17 -6.11
CA THR A 61 -6.11 -7.48 -6.73
C THR A 61 -5.80 -8.53 -5.68
N ASP A 62 -6.52 -9.64 -5.75
CA ASP A 62 -6.27 -10.79 -4.89
C ASP A 62 -5.02 -11.60 -5.31
N ASP A 63 -4.72 -12.66 -4.59
CA ASP A 63 -3.54 -13.51 -4.75
C ASP A 63 -3.88 -14.90 -5.30
N LYS A 64 -5.07 -15.06 -5.89
CA LYS A 64 -5.64 -16.34 -6.34
C LYS A 64 -4.73 -17.13 -7.28
N TYR A 65 -3.88 -16.46 -8.07
CA TYR A 65 -2.94 -17.09 -9.01
C TYR A 65 -1.46 -16.85 -8.64
N GLY A 66 -1.18 -16.59 -7.35
CA GLY A 66 0.19 -16.54 -6.82
C GLY A 66 0.99 -15.34 -7.32
N GLU A 67 2.16 -15.61 -7.93
CA GLU A 67 3.09 -14.56 -8.39
C GLU A 67 2.52 -13.68 -9.51
N TRP A 68 1.53 -14.20 -10.25
CA TRP A 68 0.85 -13.46 -11.31
C TRP A 68 -0.33 -12.64 -10.80
N GLY A 69 -0.55 -12.63 -9.49
CA GLY A 69 -1.66 -11.97 -8.83
C GLY A 69 -2.97 -12.71 -9.05
N GLY A 70 -4.06 -11.96 -9.04
CA GLY A 70 -5.41 -12.51 -8.89
C GLY A 70 -6.42 -11.88 -9.82
N ASP A 71 -7.69 -11.96 -9.43
CA ASP A 71 -8.73 -11.14 -10.04
C ASP A 71 -8.54 -9.68 -9.58
N SER A 72 -8.69 -8.73 -10.49
CA SER A 72 -8.51 -7.30 -10.22
C SER A 72 -9.85 -6.57 -10.27
N ASP A 73 -10.22 -5.93 -9.17
CA ASP A 73 -11.39 -5.07 -9.04
C ASP A 73 -10.93 -3.60 -9.03
N ILE A 74 -11.43 -2.78 -9.96
CA ILE A 74 -11.03 -1.37 -10.14
C ILE A 74 -12.27 -0.48 -9.99
N ILE A 75 -12.16 0.57 -9.17
CA ILE A 75 -13.18 1.61 -9.03
C ILE A 75 -12.54 2.96 -9.36
N THR A 76 -13.04 3.64 -10.39
CA THR A 76 -12.57 4.98 -10.77
C THR A 76 -13.64 6.01 -10.40
N ILE A 77 -13.28 6.98 -9.57
CA ILE A 77 -14.16 8.08 -9.16
C ILE A 77 -13.75 9.36 -9.90
N TYR A 78 -14.71 10.01 -10.54
CA TYR A 78 -14.51 11.22 -11.35
C TYR A 78 -15.69 12.17 -11.23
N SER A 79 -15.55 13.40 -11.72
CA SER A 79 -16.58 14.44 -11.67
C SER A 79 -16.89 14.98 -13.07
N ASP A 80 -18.14 15.40 -13.28
CA ASP A 80 -18.54 16.25 -14.42
C ASP A 80 -18.54 17.74 -14.07
N GLY A 81 -17.87 18.11 -12.96
CA GLY A 81 -17.86 19.46 -12.39
C GLY A 81 -19.03 19.77 -11.47
N LYS A 82 -20.04 18.89 -11.39
CA LYS A 82 -21.23 19.06 -10.53
C LYS A 82 -21.52 17.85 -9.67
N THR A 83 -21.34 16.66 -10.23
CA THR A 83 -21.71 15.39 -9.63
C THR A 83 -20.53 14.44 -9.73
N LEU A 84 -20.31 13.69 -8.65
CA LEU A 84 -19.34 12.60 -8.65
C LEU A 84 -19.96 11.32 -9.20
N TYR A 85 -19.17 10.59 -9.96
CA TYR A 85 -19.52 9.32 -10.58
C TYR A 85 -18.47 8.27 -10.26
N ALA A 86 -18.87 7.01 -10.33
CA ALA A 86 -17.96 5.87 -10.30
C ALA A 86 -18.12 5.00 -11.54
N ASN A 87 -17.00 4.54 -12.07
CA ASN A 87 -16.92 3.38 -12.94
C ASN A 87 -16.38 2.21 -12.12
N TYR A 88 -16.84 1.00 -12.42
CA TYR A 88 -16.34 -0.24 -11.85
C TYR A 88 -15.97 -1.20 -12.97
N SER A 89 -14.83 -1.88 -12.84
CA SER A 89 -14.42 -2.94 -13.75
C SER A 89 -13.74 -4.09 -13.01
N ARG A 90 -14.01 -5.31 -13.44
CA ARG A 90 -13.37 -6.54 -12.95
C ARG A 90 -12.61 -7.22 -14.07
N PHE A 91 -11.36 -7.60 -13.80
CA PHE A 91 -10.50 -8.34 -14.71
C PHE A 91 -10.10 -9.68 -14.11
N LEU A 92 -10.18 -10.77 -14.88
CA LEU A 92 -9.87 -12.12 -14.41
C LEU A 92 -8.37 -12.40 -14.46
N GLY A 93 -7.81 -12.86 -13.35
CA GLY A 93 -6.43 -13.34 -13.34
C GLY A 93 -6.23 -14.65 -14.09
N SER A 94 -4.98 -15.05 -14.27
CA SER A 94 -4.60 -16.31 -14.92
C SER A 94 -3.36 -16.89 -14.28
N LEU A 95 -3.21 -18.22 -14.37
CA LEU A 95 -1.97 -18.92 -14.02
C LEU A 95 -0.88 -18.72 -15.09
N ALA A 96 -1.26 -18.31 -16.29
CA ALA A 96 -0.31 -18.02 -17.34
C ALA A 96 0.37 -16.66 -17.09
N PRO A 97 1.69 -16.55 -17.36
CA PRO A 97 2.36 -15.26 -17.30
C PRO A 97 1.70 -14.28 -18.29
N PRO A 98 1.69 -12.96 -17.99
CA PRO A 98 1.23 -11.97 -18.94
C PRO A 98 2.09 -12.00 -20.21
N PRO A 99 1.50 -11.73 -21.38
CA PRO A 99 2.27 -11.66 -22.62
C PRO A 99 3.30 -10.53 -22.52
N PRO A 100 4.47 -10.67 -23.17
CA PRO A 100 5.40 -9.56 -23.27
C PRO A 100 4.73 -8.38 -24.00
N PRO A 101 5.07 -7.12 -23.66
CA PRO A 101 4.55 -5.96 -24.38
C PRO A 101 4.96 -6.04 -25.85
N ALA A 102 4.03 -5.75 -26.77
CA ALA A 102 4.34 -5.73 -28.19
C ALA A 102 5.25 -4.53 -28.54
N GLU A 103 6.12 -4.71 -29.54
CA GLU A 103 6.94 -3.61 -30.04
C GLU A 103 6.04 -2.46 -30.54
N ASN A 104 6.23 -1.26 -29.97
CA ASN A 104 5.46 -0.03 -30.23
C ASN A 104 4.05 0.02 -29.63
N GLU A 105 3.69 -0.87 -28.70
CA GLU A 105 2.47 -0.72 -27.92
C GLU A 105 2.69 0.20 -26.71
N GLU A 106 1.72 1.06 -26.41
CA GLU A 106 1.75 1.85 -25.18
C GLU A 106 1.72 0.91 -23.96
N SER A 107 2.50 1.26 -22.93
CA SER A 107 2.51 0.48 -21.69
C SER A 107 1.13 0.53 -21.04
N LYS A 108 0.45 -0.62 -21.03
CA LYS A 108 -0.81 -0.79 -20.30
C LYS A 108 -0.58 -0.96 -18.81
N LYS A 109 -1.61 -0.68 -18.03
CA LYS A 109 -1.63 -1.08 -16.61
C LYS A 109 -1.61 -2.60 -16.54
N TRP A 110 -0.97 -3.13 -15.51
CA TRP A 110 -0.74 -4.57 -15.38
C TRP A 110 -2.03 -5.42 -15.39
N PHE A 111 -3.15 -4.88 -14.91
CA PHE A 111 -4.45 -5.56 -14.93
C PHE A 111 -5.15 -5.48 -16.31
N GLU A 112 -4.73 -4.59 -17.21
CA GLU A 112 -5.32 -4.45 -18.55
C GLU A 112 -4.80 -5.52 -19.53
N TYR A 113 -3.79 -6.30 -19.13
CA TYR A 113 -3.37 -7.51 -19.86
C TYR A 113 -4.28 -8.71 -19.58
N LYS A 114 -5.21 -8.59 -18.64
CA LYS A 114 -6.16 -9.62 -18.23
C LYS A 114 -7.48 -9.49 -18.99
N GLU A 115 -8.26 -10.57 -18.97
CA GLU A 115 -9.60 -10.57 -19.56
C GLU A 115 -10.55 -9.69 -18.73
N LEU A 116 -11.27 -8.77 -19.38
CA LEU A 116 -12.33 -7.99 -18.74
C LEU A 116 -13.58 -8.86 -18.56
N ASP A 117 -13.96 -9.13 -17.31
CA ASP A 117 -15.14 -9.94 -16.94
C ASP A 117 -16.41 -9.10 -16.93
N PHE A 118 -16.33 -7.95 -16.27
CA PHE A 118 -17.51 -7.18 -15.90
C PHE A 118 -17.17 -5.70 -15.80
N LYS A 119 -18.12 -4.84 -16.21
CA LYS A 119 -17.96 -3.39 -16.19
C LYS A 119 -19.29 -2.68 -15.93
N ILE A 120 -19.27 -1.64 -15.11
CA ILE A 120 -20.37 -0.69 -14.94
C ILE A 120 -19.80 0.72 -15.08
N ASP A 121 -20.45 1.55 -15.87
CA ASP A 121 -20.03 2.93 -16.11
C ASP A 121 -21.04 3.94 -15.53
N SER A 122 -20.51 5.07 -15.09
CA SER A 122 -21.23 6.30 -14.74
C SER A 122 -22.31 6.14 -13.67
N ILE A 123 -21.98 5.42 -12.59
CA ILE A 123 -22.84 5.34 -11.41
C ILE A 123 -22.74 6.65 -10.64
N LYS A 124 -23.84 7.39 -10.53
CA LYS A 124 -23.89 8.60 -9.72
C LYS A 124 -23.67 8.27 -8.25
N LEU A 125 -22.77 9.00 -7.60
CA LEU A 125 -22.48 8.85 -6.18
C LEU A 125 -23.39 9.74 -5.34
N ASP A 126 -24.16 9.12 -4.46
CA ASP A 126 -24.88 9.79 -3.40
C ASP A 126 -23.96 10.02 -2.17
N LYS A 127 -24.51 10.65 -1.12
CA LYS A 127 -23.74 10.97 0.09
C LYS A 127 -23.21 9.73 0.80
N GLU A 128 -23.93 8.60 0.76
CA GLU A 128 -23.51 7.38 1.43
C GLU A 128 -22.35 6.72 0.66
N LYS A 129 -22.45 6.66 -0.67
CA LYS A 129 -21.37 6.14 -1.51
C LYS A 129 -20.12 7.01 -1.48
N ILE A 130 -20.27 8.34 -1.45
CA ILE A 130 -19.14 9.27 -1.26
C ILE A 130 -18.41 8.95 0.05
N LYS A 131 -19.15 8.74 1.14
CA LYS A 131 -18.58 8.35 2.44
C LYS A 131 -17.88 6.99 2.38
N LEU A 132 -18.40 6.03 1.61
CA LEU A 132 -17.74 4.74 1.39
C LEU A 132 -16.41 4.89 0.63
N VAL A 133 -16.34 5.80 -0.36
CA VAL A 133 -15.07 6.13 -1.03
C VAL A 133 -14.05 6.70 -0.03
N GLU A 134 -14.45 7.70 0.76
CA GLU A 134 -13.57 8.29 1.78
C GLU A 134 -13.08 7.23 2.78
N ASN A 135 -13.99 6.37 3.25
CA ASN A 135 -13.67 5.27 4.16
C ASN A 135 -12.75 4.22 3.52
N ALA A 136 -12.89 3.95 2.22
CA ALA A 136 -11.99 3.06 1.49
C ALA A 136 -10.56 3.60 1.53
N ILE A 137 -10.38 4.88 1.19
CA ILE A 137 -9.07 5.54 1.19
C ILE A 137 -8.46 5.55 2.61
N VAL A 138 -9.22 6.00 3.62
CA VAL A 138 -8.77 6.00 5.03
C VAL A 138 -8.43 4.58 5.50
N GLY A 139 -9.23 3.60 5.11
CA GLY A 139 -9.00 2.19 5.42
C GLY A 139 -7.67 1.70 4.91
N LEU A 140 -7.32 2.01 3.65
CA LEU A 140 -6.03 1.63 3.08
C LEU A 140 -4.87 2.38 3.73
N ILE A 141 -5.02 3.67 4.04
CA ILE A 141 -3.98 4.45 4.75
C ILE A 141 -3.67 3.80 6.09
N LYS A 142 -4.70 3.49 6.88
CA LYS A 142 -4.55 2.82 8.18
C LYS A 142 -3.86 1.48 8.03
N GLN A 143 -4.28 0.69 7.05
CA GLN A 143 -3.70 -0.61 6.76
C GLN A 143 -2.21 -0.48 6.40
N LYS A 144 -1.85 0.43 5.48
CA LYS A 144 -0.46 0.68 5.09
C LYS A 144 0.43 1.13 6.25
N ILE A 145 -0.09 1.96 7.16
CA ILE A 145 0.66 2.41 8.35
C ILE A 145 0.90 1.24 9.31
N GLN A 146 -0.07 0.34 9.45
CA GLN A 146 -0.01 -0.78 10.39
C GLN A 146 0.70 -2.02 9.82
N ASN A 147 0.71 -2.16 8.49
CA ASN A 147 1.26 -3.31 7.80
C ASN A 147 2.79 -3.26 7.84
N GLN A 148 3.40 -4.29 8.43
CA GLN A 148 4.84 -4.43 8.40
C GLN A 148 5.26 -4.90 7.01
N SER A 149 6.01 -4.07 6.30
CA SER A 149 6.54 -4.46 4.99
C SER A 149 7.42 -5.71 5.13
N TYR A 150 7.13 -6.74 4.35
CA TYR A 150 7.98 -7.92 4.20
C TYR A 150 8.12 -8.29 2.72
N ILE A 151 9.20 -8.97 2.38
CA ILE A 151 9.44 -9.41 1.00
C ILE A 151 8.51 -10.59 0.72
N SER A 152 7.67 -10.44 -0.30
CA SER A 152 6.84 -11.52 -0.82
C SER A 152 6.80 -11.46 -2.34
N HIS A 153 6.69 -12.63 -2.96
CA HIS A 153 6.48 -12.78 -4.41
C HIS A 153 5.00 -12.92 -4.76
N SER A 154 4.11 -13.03 -3.78
CA SER A 154 2.66 -13.11 -3.96
C SER A 154 1.93 -12.41 -2.81
N GLY A 155 0.68 -12.03 -3.03
CA GLY A 155 -0.15 -11.41 -2.00
C GLY A 155 -1.17 -10.46 -2.61
N ILE A 156 -2.05 -9.95 -1.75
CA ILE A 156 -3.05 -8.97 -2.15
C ILE A 156 -2.35 -7.65 -2.44
N TYR A 157 -2.67 -7.03 -3.56
CA TYR A 157 -2.25 -5.67 -3.89
C TYR A 157 -3.45 -4.74 -3.75
N ASN A 158 -3.27 -3.68 -2.96
CA ASN A 158 -4.27 -2.64 -2.81
C ASN A 158 -3.64 -1.29 -3.15
N SER A 159 -4.35 -0.46 -3.92
CA SER A 159 -3.88 0.88 -4.20
C SER A 159 -4.96 1.94 -4.35
N VAL A 160 -4.54 3.17 -4.08
CA VAL A 160 -5.27 4.42 -4.36
C VAL A 160 -4.32 5.35 -5.10
N ILE A 161 -4.69 5.76 -6.31
CA ILE A 161 -3.85 6.62 -7.15
C ILE A 161 -4.71 7.72 -7.78
N THR A 162 -4.28 8.98 -7.66
CA THR A 162 -4.88 10.08 -8.43
C THR A 162 -4.28 10.16 -9.82
N ARG A 163 -5.05 10.62 -10.79
CA ARG A 163 -4.60 10.71 -12.19
C ARG A 163 -3.36 11.59 -12.36
N ASP A 164 -3.30 12.68 -11.60
CA ASP A 164 -2.13 13.58 -11.56
C ASP A 164 -0.97 13.03 -10.71
N SER A 165 -1.13 11.85 -10.10
CA SER A 165 -0.15 11.21 -9.23
C SER A 165 0.22 12.02 -7.98
N SER A 166 -0.56 13.03 -7.60
CA SER A 166 -0.35 13.80 -6.38
C SER A 166 -0.63 13.00 -5.10
N LEU A 167 -1.48 11.98 -5.19
CA LEU A 167 -1.74 11.00 -4.14
C LEU A 167 -1.49 9.59 -4.69
N ILE A 168 -0.56 8.88 -4.05
CA ILE A 168 -0.24 7.48 -4.35
C ILE A 168 -0.16 6.72 -3.03
N ILE A 169 -1.04 5.74 -2.86
CA ILE A 169 -1.04 4.81 -1.73
C ILE A 169 -1.01 3.41 -2.30
N ASP A 170 0.17 2.79 -2.34
CA ASP A 170 0.32 1.37 -2.68
C ASP A 170 0.63 0.55 -1.44
N ASP A 171 -0.03 -0.60 -1.27
CA ASP A 171 0.26 -1.56 -0.21
C ASP A 171 0.39 -2.97 -0.79
N PHE A 172 1.56 -3.60 -0.57
CA PHE A 172 1.88 -4.96 -0.99
C PHE A 172 3.05 -5.55 -0.19
N PRO A 173 2.98 -6.83 0.20
CA PRO A 173 1.77 -7.65 0.26
C PRO A 173 0.80 -7.06 1.31
N SER A 174 -0.46 -6.92 0.93
CA SER A 174 -1.49 -6.26 1.73
C SER A 174 -2.44 -7.27 2.37
N GLY A 175 -3.21 -6.83 3.37
CA GLY A 175 -4.36 -7.54 3.91
C GLY A 175 -5.67 -7.26 3.16
N LYS A 176 -6.78 -7.78 3.70
CA LYS A 176 -8.12 -7.58 3.15
C LYS A 176 -8.58 -6.13 3.32
N TRP A 177 -8.97 -5.49 2.21
CA TRP A 177 -9.46 -4.12 2.21
C TRP A 177 -10.99 -4.06 2.38
N ILE A 178 -11.46 -4.22 3.61
CA ILE A 178 -12.90 -4.40 3.93
C ILE A 178 -13.76 -3.23 3.40
N THR A 179 -13.32 -2.00 3.61
CA THR A 179 -14.07 -0.80 3.19
C THR A 179 -14.16 -0.65 1.67
N PHE A 180 -13.17 -1.15 0.92
CA PHE A 180 -13.27 -1.24 -0.54
C PHE A 180 -14.29 -2.28 -0.97
N GLN A 181 -14.38 -3.42 -0.27
CA GLN A 181 -15.42 -4.43 -0.56
C GLN A 181 -16.82 -3.87 -0.32
N GLU A 182 -17.03 -3.13 0.78
CA GLU A 182 -18.30 -2.46 1.06
C GLU A 182 -18.67 -1.44 -0.04
N LEU A 183 -17.71 -0.62 -0.47
CA LEU A 183 -17.90 0.31 -1.57
C LEU A 183 -18.27 -0.42 -2.87
N LYS A 184 -17.52 -1.48 -3.22
CA LYS A 184 -17.78 -2.31 -4.40
C LYS A 184 -19.20 -2.87 -4.40
N GLU A 185 -19.62 -3.48 -3.30
CA GLU A 185 -20.99 -4.03 -3.18
C GLU A 185 -22.05 -2.94 -3.33
N SER A 186 -21.83 -1.74 -2.76
CA SER A 186 -22.76 -0.60 -2.90
C SER A 186 -22.88 -0.08 -4.34
N ILE A 187 -21.84 -0.27 -5.16
CA ILE A 187 -21.80 0.09 -6.57
C ILE A 187 -22.51 -0.98 -7.41
N ILE A 188 -22.24 -2.26 -7.14
CA ILE A 188 -22.81 -3.38 -7.91
C ILE A 188 -24.31 -3.54 -7.63
N ASN A 189 -24.76 -3.42 -6.37
CA ASN A 189 -26.11 -3.84 -5.96
C ASN A 189 -27.20 -2.76 -6.04
N LYS A 190 -26.93 -1.60 -6.65
CA LYS A 190 -27.85 -0.46 -6.92
C LYS A 190 -28.85 -0.06 -5.83
#